data_AF-A0A3D1ZYF5-F1
#
_entry.id   AF-A0A3D1ZYF5-F1
#
_cell.length_a   1.000
_cell.length_b   1.000
_cell.length_c   1.000
_cell.angle_alpha   90.00
_cell.angle_beta   90.00
_cell.angle_gamma   90.00
#
_symmetry.space_group_name_H-M   'P 1'
#
loop_
_entity.id
_entity.type
_entity.pdbx_description
1 polymer ?
#
loop_
_entity_poly.entity_id
_entity_poly.type
_entity_poly.pdbx_seq_one_letter_code
_entity_poly.pdbx_strand_id
1 'polypeptide(L)'
;MLTRQITRKAELKLLEPLLSSGHTHVLYIHGISGIGKTTLLQQLGQTAPILHLDCAHIEPTDAGFLQALSRAIGEPLALDSLAQLTIPPTLIALDNYESLKLLDMWIRQFLTPQLPRQITLLLCSRQPPHDDWLVNDNGYGQFKSLELGPLDTDQSHQLLQHYGVEQDNLMPLLKMAQGHPLALYLAACSQHRLQLPTTQNTNLDWALAHLTDAFLAEVGTPALRKALEASSVTRRLTKPLLRALLKQDDVEAVYQGLQQLDFVTSTSDGLHIHDLVRSLVARSYKASDPEAYRQHQQNCWWWLQKDLDKAASHDLWRHTADLLYLVENPRVREAFFPCGSQIVAVEPALPKDYDNIMAMVNEHDGPQAKAIIQDLWALCPSGFGVVRQDQKQLQGFACVFEASQVAHTQDPVIQSILAHLKAYPVPQGQTVLITRRWLSRKEGELPSAAQGAFWLDCKRLYMAFKPSMRRIYLVIKQPQAYQEVMQVLGFKAAANTYVEVEGTGYHCMANDMGPGSVDGWLTGLAQRELGVEQRFSLQTESRQLLVDDQLLDLTPLEFGVAQCLLARPGRTVSRAHLLQQVWLTQYQGGSNVVDAVVRTLRKKLGPHASAIATVTGVGYRLHVMPA
;
A
#
# COMPACT_ATOMS: atom_id res chain seq x y z
N MET A 1 27.50 6.60 -8.11
CA MET A 1 27.29 5.73 -6.93
C MET A 1 28.25 4.56 -6.99
N LEU A 2 29.18 4.52 -6.06
CA LEU A 2 30.43 3.73 -6.15
C LEU A 2 30.27 2.26 -5.73
N THR A 3 29.20 1.91 -5.01
CA THR A 3 28.76 0.52 -4.82
C THR A 3 28.40 -0.21 -6.13
N ARG A 4 28.27 0.52 -7.25
CA ARG A 4 28.00 -0.06 -8.59
C ARG A 4 29.23 -0.67 -9.29
N GLN A 5 30.44 -0.37 -8.81
CA GLN A 5 31.68 -0.75 -9.52
C GLN A 5 32.22 -2.14 -9.16
N ILE A 6 31.77 -2.77 -8.06
CA ILE A 6 32.21 -4.13 -7.73
C ILE A 6 31.38 -5.14 -8.49
N THR A 7 32.05 -5.80 -9.44
CA THR A 7 31.46 -6.79 -10.33
C THR A 7 31.17 -8.09 -9.58
N ARG A 8 29.91 -8.51 -9.58
CA ARG A 8 29.47 -9.84 -9.15
C ARG A 8 29.73 -10.87 -10.26
N LYS A 9 31.01 -11.09 -10.58
CA LYS A 9 31.45 -11.86 -11.77
C LYS A 9 30.95 -13.30 -11.78
N ALA A 10 30.86 -13.95 -10.61
CA ALA A 10 30.40 -15.34 -10.52
C ALA A 10 28.92 -15.43 -10.89
N GLU A 11 28.10 -14.52 -10.36
CA GLU A 11 26.66 -14.47 -10.60
C GLU A 11 26.34 -14.03 -12.03
N LEU A 12 27.06 -13.05 -12.58
CA LEU A 12 26.94 -12.65 -13.99
C LEU A 12 27.22 -13.83 -14.92
N LYS A 13 28.28 -14.61 -14.67
CA LYS A 13 28.60 -15.82 -15.46
C LYS A 13 27.50 -16.90 -15.40
N LEU A 14 26.73 -16.97 -14.31
CA LEU A 14 25.61 -17.90 -14.20
C LEU A 14 24.39 -17.44 -15.01
N LEU A 15 24.21 -16.13 -15.15
CA LEU A 15 23.05 -15.52 -15.83
C LEU A 15 23.26 -15.37 -17.34
N GLU A 16 24.48 -15.07 -17.80
CA GLU A 16 24.82 -14.85 -19.21
C GLU A 16 24.33 -15.96 -20.17
N PRO A 17 24.53 -17.26 -19.88
CA PRO A 17 24.07 -18.33 -20.77
C PRO A 17 22.54 -18.38 -20.91
N LEU A 18 21.81 -17.94 -19.87
CA LEU A 18 20.35 -18.02 -19.79
C LEU A 18 19.66 -16.87 -20.54
N LEU A 19 20.37 -15.75 -20.69
CA LEU A 19 19.93 -14.63 -21.51
C LEU A 19 20.14 -14.90 -23.01
N SER A 20 20.97 -15.89 -23.35
CA SER A 20 21.39 -16.20 -24.72
C SER A 20 20.59 -17.34 -25.39
N SER A 21 19.77 -18.07 -24.63
CA SER A 21 19.18 -19.36 -25.06
C SER A 21 17.90 -19.28 -25.90
N GLY A 22 17.29 -18.10 -26.08
CA GLY A 22 16.16 -17.91 -27.01
C GLY A 22 14.83 -18.60 -26.63
N HIS A 23 14.64 -18.95 -25.35
CA HIS A 23 13.38 -19.49 -24.81
C HIS A 23 12.87 -18.62 -23.65
N THR A 24 11.56 -18.64 -23.36
CA THR A 24 11.04 -17.96 -22.17
C THR A 24 11.67 -18.58 -20.94
N HIS A 25 12.41 -17.75 -20.21
CA HIS A 25 12.97 -18.08 -18.93
C HIS A 25 12.36 -17.16 -17.88
N VAL A 26 12.00 -17.75 -16.74
CA VAL A 26 11.75 -16.98 -15.53
C VAL A 26 12.97 -17.14 -14.65
N LEU A 27 13.69 -16.05 -14.45
CA LEU A 27 14.84 -15.96 -13.57
C LEU A 27 14.42 -15.24 -12.30
N TYR A 28 14.68 -15.82 -11.14
CA TYR A 28 14.30 -15.25 -9.85
C TYR A 28 15.55 -15.02 -9.01
N ILE A 29 15.91 -13.76 -8.77
CA ILE A 29 17.04 -13.39 -7.91
C ILE A 29 16.47 -12.97 -6.56
N HIS A 30 16.90 -13.63 -5.48
CA HIS A 30 16.50 -13.27 -4.12
C HIS A 30 17.67 -13.11 -3.18
N GLY A 31 17.45 -12.40 -2.09
CA GLY A 31 18.46 -12.21 -1.04
C GLY A 31 18.09 -11.04 -0.13
N ILE A 32 18.77 -10.91 0.99
CA ILE A 32 18.46 -9.89 2.01
C ILE A 32 18.56 -8.45 1.46
N SER A 33 17.96 -7.49 2.17
CA SER A 33 17.99 -6.07 1.78
C SER A 33 19.41 -5.53 1.81
N GLY A 34 19.82 -4.72 0.83
CA GLY A 34 21.19 -4.18 0.76
C GLY A 34 22.26 -5.15 0.25
N ILE A 35 21.88 -6.38 -0.13
CA ILE A 35 22.82 -7.38 -0.67
C ILE A 35 23.30 -7.08 -2.11
N GLY A 36 22.75 -6.06 -2.78
CA GLY A 36 23.24 -5.63 -4.11
C GLY A 36 22.50 -6.24 -5.32
N LYS A 37 21.24 -6.65 -5.17
CA LYS A 37 20.39 -7.13 -6.28
C LYS A 37 20.25 -6.08 -7.40
N THR A 38 19.87 -4.85 -7.06
CA THR A 38 19.76 -3.74 -8.02
C THR A 38 21.10 -3.42 -8.69
N THR A 39 22.22 -3.55 -7.98
CA THR A 39 23.56 -3.41 -8.57
C THR A 39 23.83 -4.50 -9.61
N LEU A 40 23.46 -5.76 -9.32
CA LEU A 40 23.58 -6.86 -10.28
C LEU A 40 22.70 -6.63 -11.52
N LEU A 41 21.47 -6.15 -11.35
CA LEU A 41 20.59 -5.77 -12.47
C LEU A 41 21.21 -4.68 -13.35
N GLN A 42 21.80 -3.66 -12.75
CA GLN A 42 22.46 -2.58 -13.50
C GLN A 42 23.70 -3.09 -14.25
N GLN A 43 24.45 -4.04 -13.69
CA GLN A 43 25.58 -4.68 -14.37
C GLN A 43 25.11 -5.53 -15.56
N LEU A 44 24.00 -6.26 -15.43
CA LEU A 44 23.37 -6.97 -16.54
C LEU A 44 22.87 -6.01 -17.63
N GLY A 45 22.36 -4.84 -17.24
CA GLY A 45 21.92 -3.80 -18.18
C GLY A 45 23.04 -3.22 -19.05
N GLN A 46 24.30 -3.41 -18.67
CA GLN A 46 25.45 -3.01 -19.50
C GLN A 46 25.75 -4.03 -20.61
N THR A 47 25.35 -5.29 -20.44
CA THR A 47 25.62 -6.37 -21.39
C THR A 47 24.42 -6.68 -22.30
N ALA A 48 23.20 -6.43 -21.84
CA ALA A 48 21.97 -6.58 -22.62
C ALA A 48 20.98 -5.44 -22.32
N PRO A 49 20.18 -4.97 -23.31
CA PRO A 49 19.13 -4.00 -23.06
C PRO A 49 18.04 -4.60 -22.15
N ILE A 50 17.75 -3.93 -21.04
CA ILE A 50 16.77 -4.36 -20.04
C ILE A 50 15.64 -3.35 -19.97
N LEU A 51 14.40 -3.84 -20.09
CA LEU A 51 13.23 -3.08 -19.67
C LEU A 51 13.09 -3.21 -18.15
N HIS A 52 13.62 -2.25 -17.40
CA HIS A 52 13.60 -2.25 -15.94
C HIS A 52 12.33 -1.58 -15.41
N LEU A 53 11.61 -2.28 -14.53
CA LEU A 53 10.44 -1.79 -13.82
C LEU A 53 10.69 -1.89 -12.31
N ASP A 54 10.63 -0.75 -11.62
CA ASP A 54 10.61 -0.72 -10.16
C ASP A 54 9.18 -0.99 -9.66
N CYS A 55 8.98 -2.18 -9.12
CA CYS A 55 7.68 -2.65 -8.65
C CYS A 55 7.17 -1.86 -7.44
N ALA A 56 8.03 -1.13 -6.71
CA ALA A 56 7.62 -0.29 -5.60
C ALA A 56 6.79 0.93 -6.03
N HIS A 57 6.81 1.28 -7.33
CA HIS A 57 6.03 2.39 -7.91
C HIS A 57 4.84 1.93 -8.73
N ILE A 58 4.66 0.62 -8.90
CA ILE A 58 3.57 0.03 -9.67
C ILE A 58 2.38 -0.21 -8.74
N GLU A 59 1.19 0.20 -9.18
CA GLU A 59 -0.03 -0.13 -8.48
C GLU A 59 -0.25 -1.65 -8.50
N PRO A 60 -0.48 -2.32 -7.35
CA PRO A 60 -0.57 -3.78 -7.25
C PRO A 60 -1.93 -4.31 -7.74
N THR A 61 -2.34 -3.86 -8.92
CA THR A 61 -3.48 -4.34 -9.71
C THR A 61 -2.98 -4.76 -11.10
N ASP A 62 -3.70 -5.67 -11.75
CA ASP A 62 -3.43 -6.09 -13.13
C ASP A 62 -3.44 -4.90 -14.10
N ALA A 63 -4.44 -4.00 -13.99
CA ALA A 63 -4.51 -2.78 -14.77
C ALA A 63 -3.33 -1.83 -14.50
N GLY A 64 -2.94 -1.67 -13.22
CA GLY A 64 -1.80 -0.86 -12.81
C GLY A 64 -0.48 -1.37 -13.37
N PHE A 65 -0.27 -2.69 -13.32
CA PHE A 65 0.89 -3.35 -13.90
C PHE A 65 0.93 -3.21 -15.43
N LEU A 66 -0.17 -3.50 -16.13
CA LEU A 66 -0.25 -3.37 -17.59
C LEU A 66 -0.03 -1.92 -18.03
N GLN A 67 -0.51 -0.94 -17.27
CA GLN A 67 -0.25 0.48 -17.55
C GLN A 67 1.24 0.83 -17.39
N ALA A 68 1.90 0.34 -16.34
CA ALA A 68 3.33 0.56 -16.14
C ALA A 68 4.15 -0.08 -17.27
N LEU A 69 3.81 -1.31 -17.66
CA LEU A 69 4.43 -2.01 -18.77
C LEU A 69 4.20 -1.28 -20.11
N SER A 70 2.96 -0.83 -20.38
CA SER A 70 2.61 -0.04 -21.56
C SER A 70 3.44 1.23 -21.68
N ARG A 71 3.61 1.97 -20.58
CA ARG A 71 4.44 3.19 -20.55
C ARG A 71 5.91 2.90 -20.82
N ALA A 72 6.42 1.79 -20.29
CA ALA A 72 7.81 1.40 -20.45
C ALA A 72 8.11 0.92 -21.89
N ILE A 73 7.17 0.19 -22.51
CA ILE A 73 7.30 -0.28 -23.90
C ILE A 73 7.00 0.83 -24.90
N GLY A 74 6.12 1.78 -24.57
CA GLY A 74 5.74 2.91 -25.42
C GLY A 74 4.50 2.69 -26.28
N GLU A 75 3.73 1.62 -26.05
CA GLU A 75 2.45 1.34 -26.71
C GLU A 75 1.40 0.84 -25.70
N PRO A 76 0.08 1.05 -25.93
CA PRO A 76 -0.96 0.55 -25.05
C PRO A 76 -1.05 -0.98 -25.10
N LEU A 77 -1.00 -1.64 -23.94
CA LEU A 77 -1.04 -3.10 -23.83
C LEU A 77 -2.26 -3.58 -23.06
N ALA A 78 -2.84 -4.67 -23.56
CA ALA A 78 -3.78 -5.52 -22.86
C ALA A 78 -3.18 -6.93 -22.74
N LEU A 79 -3.69 -7.72 -21.79
CA LEU A 79 -3.15 -9.05 -21.50
C LEU A 79 -3.15 -9.97 -22.74
N ASP A 80 -4.22 -9.91 -23.52
CA ASP A 80 -4.44 -10.67 -24.76
C ASP A 80 -3.60 -10.17 -25.95
N SER A 81 -3.08 -8.94 -25.90
CA SER A 81 -2.24 -8.37 -26.94
C SER A 81 -0.74 -8.58 -26.71
N LEU A 82 -0.31 -9.07 -25.53
CA LEU A 82 1.11 -9.24 -25.19
C LEU A 82 1.87 -10.19 -26.14
N ALA A 83 1.20 -11.21 -26.65
CA ALA A 83 1.79 -12.14 -27.62
C ALA A 83 2.09 -11.48 -28.98
N GLN A 84 1.50 -10.30 -29.26
CA GLN A 84 1.55 -9.60 -30.55
C GLN A 84 2.44 -8.35 -30.52
N LEU A 85 3.29 -8.19 -29.49
CA LEU A 85 4.21 -7.06 -29.37
C LEU A 85 5.03 -6.87 -30.66
N THR A 86 5.00 -5.65 -31.19
CA THR A 86 5.66 -5.31 -32.46
C THR A 86 7.18 -5.42 -32.37
N ILE A 87 7.74 -4.98 -31.23
CA ILE A 87 9.17 -5.02 -30.89
C ILE A 87 9.29 -5.47 -29.42
N PRO A 88 9.30 -6.78 -29.15
CA PRO A 88 9.35 -7.27 -27.78
C PRO A 88 10.74 -7.01 -27.17
N PRO A 89 10.82 -6.56 -25.90
CA PRO A 89 12.09 -6.49 -25.19
C PRO A 89 12.64 -7.91 -24.96
N THR A 90 13.95 -8.09 -25.07
CA THR A 90 14.59 -9.39 -24.80
C THR A 90 14.58 -9.76 -23.32
N LEU A 91 14.62 -8.75 -22.44
CA LEU A 91 14.66 -8.94 -20.99
C LEU A 91 13.79 -7.88 -20.28
N ILE A 92 12.84 -8.34 -19.47
CA ILE A 92 12.05 -7.50 -18.56
C ILE A 92 12.51 -7.81 -17.13
N ALA A 93 12.99 -6.79 -16.42
CA ALA A 93 13.41 -6.93 -15.02
C ALA A 93 12.42 -6.24 -14.08
N LEU A 94 11.81 -7.02 -13.20
CA LEU A 94 10.94 -6.55 -12.12
C LEU A 94 11.77 -6.46 -10.83
N ASP A 95 12.23 -5.26 -10.48
CA ASP A 95 12.95 -5.01 -9.22
C ASP A 95 11.98 -4.69 -8.08
N ASN A 96 12.38 -4.95 -6.83
CA ASN A 96 11.52 -4.84 -5.65
C ASN A 96 10.20 -5.63 -5.78
N TYR A 97 10.27 -6.82 -6.39
CA TYR A 97 9.13 -7.67 -6.74
C TYR A 97 8.23 -8.02 -5.54
N GLU A 98 8.76 -8.02 -4.32
CA GLU A 98 7.97 -8.16 -3.09
C GLU A 98 6.80 -7.16 -2.98
N SER A 99 6.88 -6.01 -3.66
CA SER A 99 5.83 -4.98 -3.69
C SER A 99 4.59 -5.43 -4.47
N LEU A 100 4.75 -6.36 -5.41
CA LEU A 100 3.67 -6.94 -6.22
C LEU A 100 3.26 -8.33 -5.73
N LYS A 101 3.51 -8.65 -4.45
CA LYS A 101 3.14 -9.95 -3.88
C LYS A 101 1.66 -10.32 -4.05
N LEU A 102 0.76 -9.34 -4.07
CA LEU A 102 -0.66 -9.54 -4.36
C LEU A 102 -0.95 -9.95 -5.82
N LEU A 103 -0.05 -9.62 -6.74
CA LEU A 103 -0.12 -9.99 -8.15
C LEU A 103 0.74 -11.20 -8.49
N ASP A 104 1.46 -11.82 -7.55
CA ASP A 104 2.40 -12.92 -7.87
C ASP A 104 1.72 -14.04 -8.66
N MET A 105 0.53 -14.45 -8.22
CA MET A 105 -0.30 -15.43 -8.94
C MET A 105 -0.69 -14.94 -10.34
N TRP A 106 -1.17 -13.70 -10.46
CA TRP A 106 -1.58 -13.15 -11.75
C TRP A 106 -0.40 -13.06 -12.72
N ILE A 107 0.75 -12.62 -12.24
CA ILE A 107 2.00 -12.57 -13.00
C ILE A 107 2.37 -13.98 -13.46
N ARG A 108 2.34 -14.97 -12.56
CA ARG A 108 2.71 -16.35 -12.86
C ARG A 108 1.76 -17.07 -13.83
N GLN A 109 0.44 -16.95 -13.63
CA GLN A 109 -0.57 -17.75 -14.34
C GLN A 109 -1.17 -17.05 -15.57
N PHE A 110 -1.17 -15.71 -15.60
CA PHE A 110 -1.82 -14.96 -16.66
C PHE A 110 -0.82 -14.15 -17.49
N LEU A 111 0.07 -13.37 -16.84
CA LEU A 111 1.04 -12.55 -17.58
C LEU A 111 2.11 -13.42 -18.24
N THR A 112 2.81 -14.23 -17.47
CA THR A 112 4.01 -14.95 -17.94
C THR A 112 3.69 -15.91 -19.09
N PRO A 113 2.58 -16.67 -19.10
CA PRO A 113 2.22 -17.53 -20.23
C PRO A 113 1.85 -16.78 -21.51
N GLN A 114 1.47 -15.50 -21.41
CA GLN A 114 1.14 -14.64 -22.56
C GLN A 114 2.36 -13.89 -23.10
N LEU A 115 3.50 -13.90 -22.39
CA LEU A 115 4.71 -13.26 -22.87
C LEU A 115 5.28 -14.02 -24.10
N PRO A 116 5.74 -13.30 -25.14
CA PRO A 116 6.42 -13.92 -26.27
C PRO A 116 7.60 -14.79 -25.84
N ARG A 117 7.85 -15.88 -26.59
CA ARG A 117 8.92 -16.86 -26.28
C ARG A 117 10.34 -16.30 -26.20
N GLN A 118 10.52 -15.08 -26.69
CA GLN A 118 11.78 -14.38 -26.83
C GLN A 118 12.10 -13.54 -25.58
N ILE A 119 11.11 -13.31 -24.72
CA ILE A 119 11.23 -12.48 -23.52
C ILE A 119 11.70 -13.35 -22.35
N THR A 120 12.79 -12.93 -21.70
CA THR A 120 13.16 -13.42 -20.37
C THR A 120 12.55 -12.52 -19.30
N LEU A 121 11.87 -13.09 -18.31
CA LEU A 121 11.34 -12.37 -17.16
C LEU A 121 12.26 -12.56 -15.96
N LEU A 122 12.83 -11.46 -15.47
CA LEU A 122 13.75 -11.45 -14.33
C LEU A 122 13.07 -10.82 -13.11
N LEU A 123 12.82 -11.60 -12.07
CA LEU A 123 12.15 -11.20 -10.84
C LEU A 123 13.21 -10.99 -9.74
N CYS A 124 13.29 -9.80 -9.17
CA CYS A 124 14.23 -9.48 -8.08
C CYS A 124 13.47 -9.18 -6.79
N SER A 125 13.66 -10.02 -5.78
CA SER A 125 12.90 -9.95 -4.52
C SER A 125 13.79 -10.05 -3.28
N ARG A 126 13.28 -9.61 -2.13
CA ARG A 126 13.90 -9.92 -0.82
C ARG A 126 13.59 -11.33 -0.34
N GLN A 127 12.47 -11.88 -0.78
CA GLN A 127 11.95 -13.16 -0.34
C GLN A 127 12.25 -14.23 -1.39
N PRO A 128 12.48 -15.49 -0.98
CA PRO A 128 12.57 -16.60 -1.93
C PRO A 128 11.27 -16.70 -2.76
N PRO A 129 11.32 -17.30 -3.96
CA PRO A 129 10.14 -17.50 -4.79
C PRO A 129 9.11 -18.39 -4.08
N HIS A 130 7.83 -18.19 -4.41
CA HIS A 130 6.78 -19.11 -3.97
C HIS A 130 6.96 -20.49 -4.61
N ASP A 131 6.64 -21.56 -3.88
CA ASP A 131 6.85 -22.94 -4.33
C ASP A 131 6.15 -23.25 -5.65
N ASP A 132 4.96 -22.68 -5.92
CA ASP A 132 4.30 -22.95 -7.21
C ASP A 132 4.99 -22.33 -8.44
N TRP A 133 6.04 -21.50 -8.28
CA TRP A 133 6.93 -21.17 -9.39
C TRP A 133 7.75 -22.37 -9.89
N LEU A 134 7.96 -23.38 -9.03
CA LEU A 134 8.75 -24.59 -9.31
C LEU A 134 7.95 -25.70 -10.02
N VAL A 135 6.63 -25.53 -10.19
CA VAL A 135 5.76 -26.55 -10.81
C VAL A 135 6.00 -26.57 -12.33
N ASN A 136 6.18 -27.76 -12.92
CA ASN A 136 6.68 -27.92 -14.30
C ASN A 136 5.64 -27.68 -15.42
N ASP A 137 4.37 -27.40 -15.12
CA ASP A 137 3.28 -27.27 -16.11
C ASP A 137 2.69 -25.86 -16.19
N ASN A 138 3.57 -24.85 -16.18
CA ASN A 138 3.16 -23.46 -15.93
C ASN A 138 3.18 -22.54 -17.17
N GLY A 139 3.39 -23.09 -18.38
CA GLY A 139 3.29 -22.33 -19.64
C GLY A 139 4.45 -21.37 -19.96
N TYR A 140 5.40 -21.15 -19.04
CA TYR A 140 6.50 -20.19 -19.20
C TYR A 140 7.92 -20.79 -19.35
N GLY A 141 8.03 -22.08 -19.68
CA GLY A 141 9.32 -22.70 -19.97
C GLY A 141 10.13 -23.08 -18.72
N GLN A 142 11.37 -22.61 -18.60
CA GLN A 142 12.26 -22.96 -17.48
C GLN A 142 12.26 -21.88 -16.39
N PHE A 143 12.09 -22.31 -15.14
CA PHE A 143 12.29 -21.48 -13.96
C PHE A 143 13.68 -21.72 -13.35
N LYS A 144 14.38 -20.65 -12.97
CA LYS A 144 15.63 -20.73 -12.19
C LYS A 144 15.65 -19.69 -11.08
N SER A 145 16.01 -20.12 -9.88
CA SER A 145 16.23 -19.25 -8.73
C SER A 145 17.73 -19.11 -8.44
N LEU A 146 18.16 -17.90 -8.10
CA LEU A 146 19.51 -17.56 -7.64
C LEU A 146 19.42 -16.80 -6.33
N GLU A 147 19.97 -17.39 -5.26
CA GLU A 147 20.16 -16.70 -4.00
C GLU A 147 21.44 -15.86 -4.04
N LEU A 148 21.31 -14.57 -3.76
CA LEU A 148 22.41 -13.62 -3.73
C LEU A 148 22.96 -13.52 -2.31
N GLY A 149 24.17 -14.06 -2.12
CA GLY A 149 24.89 -14.03 -0.85
C GLY A 149 25.74 -12.77 -0.63
N PRO A 150 26.38 -12.67 0.56
CA PRO A 150 27.38 -11.65 0.85
C PRO A 150 28.53 -11.66 -0.16
N LEU A 151 29.22 -10.52 -0.29
CA LEU A 151 30.45 -10.44 -1.08
C LEU A 151 31.53 -11.32 -0.44
N ASP A 152 32.35 -11.94 -1.28
CA ASP A 152 33.52 -12.65 -0.80
C ASP A 152 34.56 -11.69 -0.19
N THR A 153 35.59 -12.25 0.46
CA THR A 153 36.61 -11.47 1.15
C THR A 153 37.34 -10.52 0.21
N ASP A 154 37.63 -10.95 -1.03
CA ASP A 154 38.40 -10.15 -1.99
C ASP A 154 37.57 -8.97 -2.51
N GLN A 155 36.31 -9.22 -2.85
CA GLN A 155 35.32 -8.20 -3.23
C GLN A 155 35.08 -7.21 -2.09
N SER A 156 34.95 -7.71 -0.85
CA SER A 156 34.74 -6.87 0.33
C SER A 156 35.95 -5.97 0.61
N HIS A 157 37.15 -6.53 0.49
CA HIS A 157 38.41 -5.80 0.64
C HIS A 157 38.55 -4.70 -0.43
N GLN A 158 38.28 -5.03 -1.69
CA GLN A 158 38.27 -4.06 -2.79
C GLN A 158 37.30 -2.91 -2.52
N LEU A 159 36.12 -3.19 -1.93
CA LEU A 159 35.15 -2.16 -1.58
C LEU A 159 35.67 -1.19 -0.52
N LEU A 160 36.20 -1.71 0.58
CA LEU A 160 36.72 -0.88 1.67
C LEU A 160 37.92 -0.04 1.21
N GLN A 161 38.84 -0.63 0.43
CA GLN A 161 39.97 0.11 -0.14
C GLN A 161 39.51 1.24 -1.06
N HIS A 162 38.48 0.99 -1.88
CA HIS A 162 37.93 1.99 -2.77
C HIS A 162 37.38 3.21 -2.02
N TYR A 163 36.76 3.00 -0.85
CA TYR A 163 36.31 4.08 0.02
C TYR A 163 37.43 4.69 0.90
N GLY A 164 38.70 4.30 0.67
CA GLY A 164 39.84 4.87 1.38
C GLY A 164 39.94 4.44 2.84
N VAL A 165 39.50 3.22 3.17
CA VAL A 165 39.65 2.67 4.52
C VAL A 165 41.12 2.40 4.83
N GLU A 166 41.57 2.89 5.99
CA GLU A 166 42.93 2.67 6.49
C GLU A 166 43.22 1.18 6.72
N GLN A 167 44.44 0.73 6.43
CA GLN A 167 44.85 -0.67 6.56
C GLN A 167 44.57 -1.26 7.95
N ASP A 168 44.80 -0.47 9.01
CA ASP A 168 44.61 -0.88 10.40
C ASP A 168 43.13 -1.15 10.74
N ASN A 169 42.20 -0.46 10.06
CA ASN A 169 40.76 -0.60 10.27
C ASN A 169 40.13 -1.67 9.37
N LEU A 170 40.86 -2.14 8.35
CA LEU A 170 40.30 -2.97 7.29
C LEU A 170 39.80 -4.33 7.80
N MET A 171 40.63 -5.05 8.56
CA MET A 171 40.26 -6.37 9.11
C MET A 171 39.12 -6.32 10.14
N PRO A 172 39.10 -5.37 11.10
CA PRO A 172 37.96 -5.20 12.00
C PRO A 172 36.65 -4.90 11.27
N LEU A 173 36.67 -4.00 10.27
CA LEU A 173 35.48 -3.63 9.51
C LEU A 173 34.98 -4.77 8.61
N LEU A 174 35.88 -5.55 8.01
CA LEU A 174 35.51 -6.77 7.27
C LEU A 174 34.78 -7.78 8.17
N LYS A 175 35.29 -8.02 9.38
CA LYS A 175 34.67 -8.94 10.35
C LYS A 175 33.29 -8.44 10.80
N MET A 176 33.15 -7.14 11.01
CA MET A 176 31.89 -6.52 11.46
C MET A 176 30.82 -6.55 10.36
N ALA A 177 31.19 -6.22 9.12
CA ALA A 177 30.26 -6.12 8.00
C ALA A 177 29.89 -7.49 7.37
N GLN A 178 30.69 -8.54 7.60
CA GLN A 178 30.44 -9.92 7.14
C GLN A 178 30.12 -10.01 5.64
N GLY A 179 30.83 -9.23 4.81
CA GLY A 179 30.64 -9.20 3.36
C GLY A 179 29.33 -8.54 2.90
N HIS A 180 28.52 -8.01 3.82
CA HIS A 180 27.27 -7.33 3.45
C HIS A 180 27.57 -5.95 2.81
N PRO A 181 27.20 -5.71 1.54
CA PRO A 181 27.62 -4.51 0.81
C PRO A 181 27.25 -3.19 1.49
N LEU A 182 26.03 -3.07 1.98
CA LEU A 182 25.59 -1.86 2.67
C LEU A 182 26.29 -1.69 4.02
N ALA A 183 26.61 -2.78 4.72
CA ALA A 183 27.34 -2.69 5.98
C ALA A 183 28.80 -2.27 5.73
N LEU A 184 29.43 -2.83 4.69
CA LEU A 184 30.78 -2.43 4.26
C LEU A 184 30.82 -0.94 3.88
N TYR A 185 29.80 -0.45 3.17
CA TYR A 185 29.67 0.98 2.85
C TYR A 185 29.56 1.85 4.11
N LEU A 186 28.64 1.53 5.03
CA LEU A 186 28.45 2.30 6.26
C LEU A 186 29.69 2.25 7.15
N ALA A 187 30.36 1.09 7.21
CA ALA A 187 31.64 0.88 7.88
C ALA A 187 32.72 1.81 7.34
N ALA A 188 32.89 1.85 6.01
CA ALA A 188 33.86 2.73 5.39
C ALA A 188 33.58 4.21 5.65
N CYS A 189 32.31 4.61 5.60
CA CYS A 189 31.88 5.99 5.86
C CYS A 189 31.97 6.41 7.33
N SER A 190 32.25 5.49 8.25
CA SER A 190 32.22 5.74 9.70
C SER A 190 33.53 5.38 10.40
N GLN A 191 34.60 5.15 9.63
CA GLN A 191 35.86 4.59 10.14
C GLN A 191 36.54 5.45 11.22
N HIS A 192 36.28 6.76 11.25
CA HIS A 192 36.97 7.69 12.16
C HIS A 192 36.31 7.81 13.54
N ARG A 193 35.02 7.52 13.67
CA ARG A 193 34.28 7.53 14.94
C ARG A 193 33.81 6.16 15.39
N LEU A 194 34.00 5.11 14.59
CA LEU A 194 33.66 3.78 15.03
C LEU A 194 34.51 3.36 16.23
N GLN A 195 33.87 3.12 17.36
CA GLN A 195 34.49 2.38 18.44
C GLN A 195 34.30 0.90 18.14
N LEU A 196 35.33 0.25 17.62
CA LEU A 196 35.27 -1.17 17.27
C LEU A 196 34.95 -1.99 18.54
N PRO A 197 33.88 -2.80 18.53
CA PRO A 197 33.52 -3.62 19.68
C PRO A 197 34.64 -4.63 19.97
N THR A 198 34.95 -4.82 21.25
CA THR A 198 35.91 -5.84 21.71
C THR A 198 35.31 -7.26 21.71
N THR A 199 33.99 -7.38 21.55
CA THR A 199 33.24 -8.66 21.63
C THR A 199 33.10 -9.34 20.27
N GLN A 200 33.27 -10.67 20.24
CA GLN A 200 33.23 -11.50 19.03
C GLN A 200 31.82 -11.79 18.48
N ASN A 201 30.75 -11.48 19.22
CA ASN A 201 29.38 -11.92 18.90
C ASN A 201 28.57 -10.76 18.30
N THR A 202 28.89 -10.38 17.07
CA THR A 202 28.18 -9.33 16.31
C THR A 202 27.39 -9.99 15.19
N ASN A 203 26.06 -10.02 15.31
CA ASN A 203 25.21 -10.37 14.17
C ASN A 203 25.05 -9.17 13.23
N LEU A 204 24.61 -9.40 11.99
CA LEU A 204 24.51 -8.36 10.97
C LEU A 204 23.56 -7.22 11.38
N ASP A 205 22.45 -7.52 12.06
CA ASP A 205 21.49 -6.51 12.52
C ASP A 205 22.12 -5.55 13.53
N TRP A 206 22.89 -6.07 14.49
CA TRP A 206 23.64 -5.27 15.44
C TRP A 206 24.69 -4.42 14.72
N ALA A 207 25.43 -5.02 13.77
CA ALA A 207 26.46 -4.30 13.02
C ALA A 207 25.86 -3.13 12.24
N LEU A 208 24.78 -3.37 11.50
CA LEU A 208 24.09 -2.33 10.73
C LEU A 208 23.55 -1.21 11.61
N ALA A 209 22.96 -1.52 12.76
CA ALA A 209 22.49 -0.50 13.71
C ALA A 209 23.65 0.37 14.21
N HIS A 210 24.73 -0.26 14.69
CA HIS A 210 25.89 0.45 15.22
C HIS A 210 26.60 1.30 14.15
N LEU A 211 26.75 0.76 12.94
CA LEU A 211 27.32 1.48 11.80
C LEU A 211 26.44 2.65 11.37
N THR A 212 25.12 2.52 11.44
CA THR A 212 24.20 3.62 11.11
C THR A 212 24.30 4.75 12.13
N ASP A 213 24.38 4.44 13.43
CA ASP A 213 24.55 5.45 14.47
C ASP A 213 25.90 6.19 14.33
N ALA A 214 26.98 5.45 14.05
CA ALA A 214 28.29 6.05 13.80
C ALA A 214 28.27 6.94 12.54
N PHE A 215 27.65 6.46 11.45
CA PHE A 215 27.46 7.23 10.23
C PHE A 215 26.69 8.52 10.50
N LEU A 216 25.55 8.45 11.20
CA LEU A 216 24.73 9.61 11.55
C LEU A 216 25.49 10.65 12.39
N ALA A 217 26.45 10.21 13.21
CA ALA A 217 27.32 11.12 13.96
C ALA A 217 28.33 11.85 13.06
N GLU A 218 28.74 11.25 11.94
CA GLU A 218 29.69 11.80 10.97
C GLU A 218 29.04 12.54 9.79
N VAL A 219 27.71 12.46 9.61
CA VAL A 219 26.99 13.20 8.55
C VAL A 219 27.35 14.68 8.60
N GLY A 220 27.90 15.19 7.49
CA GLY A 220 28.78 16.36 7.48
C GLY A 220 28.24 17.66 8.08
N THR A 221 26.92 17.90 8.10
CA THR A 221 26.34 19.09 8.75
C THR A 221 25.14 18.73 9.62
N PRO A 222 24.89 19.46 10.73
CA PRO A 222 23.69 19.29 11.55
C PRO A 222 22.39 19.44 10.74
N ALA A 223 22.38 20.29 9.70
CA ALA A 223 21.24 20.46 8.81
C ALA A 223 20.99 19.21 7.95
N LEU A 224 22.03 18.62 7.37
CA LEU A 224 21.92 17.39 6.59
C LEU A 224 21.48 16.20 7.45
N ARG A 225 21.99 16.10 8.70
CA ARG A 225 21.54 15.09 9.66
C ARG A 225 20.05 15.22 9.97
N LYS A 226 19.59 16.42 10.35
CA LYS A 226 18.16 16.68 10.60
C LYS A 226 17.29 16.34 9.39
N ALA A 227 17.76 16.63 8.19
CA ALA A 227 17.04 16.30 6.97
C ALA A 227 16.99 14.80 6.71
N LEU A 228 18.06 14.05 7.00
CA LEU A 228 18.07 12.59 6.90
C LEU A 228 17.12 11.95 7.94
N GLU A 229 17.13 12.44 9.18
CA GLU A 229 16.21 12.05 10.25
C GLU A 229 14.74 12.34 9.85
N ALA A 230 14.45 13.56 9.38
CA ALA A 230 13.11 13.93 8.89
C ALA A 230 12.69 13.11 7.67
N SER A 231 13.62 12.78 6.77
CA SER A 231 13.32 11.98 5.58
C SER A 231 13.02 10.52 5.93
N SER A 232 13.49 10.04 7.09
CA SER A 232 13.26 8.66 7.54
C SER A 232 11.80 8.34 7.84
N VAL A 233 10.96 9.37 8.10
CA VAL A 233 9.51 9.21 8.30
C VAL A 233 8.73 9.14 6.99
N THR A 234 9.40 9.18 5.84
CA THR A 234 8.77 9.24 4.53
C THR A 234 9.15 8.06 3.62
N ARG A 235 8.20 7.64 2.78
CA ARG A 235 8.45 6.63 1.75
C ARG A 235 9.33 7.17 0.61
N ARG A 236 9.17 8.44 0.30
CA ARG A 236 9.93 9.20 -0.71
C ARG A 236 9.98 10.65 -0.28
N LEU A 237 11.00 11.36 -0.73
CA LEU A 237 11.22 12.76 -0.39
C LEU A 237 11.25 13.63 -1.64
N THR A 238 10.36 14.62 -1.69
CA THR A 238 10.40 15.70 -2.70
C THR A 238 10.83 17.01 -2.04
N LYS A 239 11.31 17.98 -2.83
CA LYS A 239 11.66 19.32 -2.29
C LYS A 239 10.48 19.96 -1.52
N PRO A 240 9.23 19.96 -2.03
CA PRO A 240 8.09 20.49 -1.28
C PRO A 240 7.81 19.76 0.04
N LEU A 241 7.95 18.43 0.06
CA LEU A 241 7.79 17.65 1.29
C LEU A 241 8.91 17.95 2.29
N LEU A 242 10.16 18.07 1.83
CA LEU A 242 11.28 18.44 2.70
C LEU A 242 11.08 19.82 3.36
N ARG A 243 10.57 20.81 2.60
CA ARG A 243 10.17 22.11 3.17
C ARG A 243 9.11 21.98 4.25
N ALA A 244 8.10 21.15 4.02
CA ALA A 244 7.03 20.91 4.98
C ALA A 244 7.53 20.21 6.25
N LEU A 245 8.43 19.23 6.09
CA LEU A 245 9.03 18.50 7.22
C LEU A 245 9.90 19.41 8.08
N LEU A 246 10.76 20.22 7.46
CA LEU A 246 11.72 21.09 8.16
C LEU A 246 11.14 22.46 8.53
N LYS A 247 9.96 22.83 8.02
CA LYS A 247 9.35 24.16 8.14
C LYS A 247 10.31 25.29 7.69
N GLN A 248 11.00 25.06 6.57
CA GLN A 248 11.95 26.00 5.98
C GLN A 248 11.71 26.12 4.47
N ASP A 249 11.82 27.32 3.92
CA ASP A 249 11.61 27.57 2.49
C ASP A 249 12.84 27.19 1.64
N ASP A 250 14.04 27.50 2.13
CA ASP A 250 15.30 27.12 1.48
C ASP A 250 15.77 25.76 2.00
N VAL A 251 15.65 24.75 1.15
CA VAL A 251 16.10 23.38 1.40
C VAL A 251 17.02 22.88 0.29
N GLU A 252 17.47 23.75 -0.62
CA GLU A 252 18.15 23.33 -1.85
C GLU A 252 19.48 22.65 -1.55
N ALA A 253 20.34 23.31 -0.75
CA ALA A 253 21.64 22.77 -0.37
C ALA A 253 21.54 21.43 0.36
N VAL A 254 20.53 21.29 1.23
CA VAL A 254 20.31 20.08 2.02
C VAL A 254 19.73 18.95 1.17
N TYR A 255 18.80 19.26 0.25
CA TYR A 255 18.26 18.29 -0.71
C TYR A 255 19.37 17.75 -1.62
N GLN A 256 20.25 18.64 -2.12
CA GLN A 256 21.43 18.23 -2.90
C GLN A 256 22.38 17.39 -2.05
N GLY A 257 22.60 17.76 -0.78
CA GLY A 257 23.40 16.96 0.15
C GLY A 257 22.85 15.53 0.33
N LEU A 258 21.53 15.37 0.50
CA LEU A 258 20.89 14.05 0.58
C LEU A 258 21.06 13.26 -0.72
N GLN A 259 20.96 13.93 -1.87
CA GLN A 259 21.11 13.31 -3.18
C GLN A 259 22.51 12.73 -3.43
N GLN A 260 23.55 13.27 -2.78
CA GLN A 260 24.93 12.78 -2.91
C GLN A 260 25.22 11.54 -2.05
N LEU A 261 24.32 11.14 -1.15
CA LEU A 261 24.52 9.95 -0.32
C LEU A 261 24.35 8.67 -1.17
N ASP A 262 25.29 7.72 -1.10
CA ASP A 262 25.28 6.53 -1.95
C ASP A 262 24.10 5.56 -1.69
N PHE A 263 23.42 5.69 -0.56
CA PHE A 263 22.19 4.94 -0.26
C PHE A 263 20.90 5.70 -0.62
N VAL A 264 21.00 6.86 -1.28
CA VAL A 264 19.85 7.67 -1.70
C VAL A 264 19.69 7.67 -3.22
N THR A 265 18.69 6.97 -3.74
CA THR A 265 18.42 6.95 -5.18
C THR A 265 17.52 8.12 -5.58
N SER A 266 17.85 8.76 -6.71
CA SER A 266 16.98 9.76 -7.34
C SER A 266 16.11 9.09 -8.39
N THR A 267 14.80 9.24 -8.26
CA THR A 267 13.82 8.79 -9.26
C THR A 267 13.06 10.00 -9.80
N SER A 268 12.17 9.78 -10.78
CA SER A 268 11.22 10.80 -11.24
C SER A 268 10.27 11.27 -10.14
N ASP A 269 10.14 10.50 -9.05
CA ASP A 269 9.17 10.72 -7.98
C ASP A 269 9.76 11.32 -6.71
N GLY A 270 11.08 11.53 -6.69
CA GLY A 270 11.81 12.11 -5.56
C GLY A 270 13.05 11.31 -5.17
N LEU A 271 13.59 11.63 -4.00
CA LEU A 271 14.68 10.88 -3.38
C LEU A 271 14.12 9.70 -2.59
N HIS A 272 14.77 8.55 -2.70
CA HIS A 272 14.45 7.33 -1.97
C HIS A 272 15.67 6.92 -1.14
N ILE A 273 15.51 6.90 0.18
CA ILE A 273 16.52 6.34 1.08
C ILE A 273 16.38 4.83 1.07
N HIS A 274 17.49 4.11 0.92
CA HIS A 274 17.54 2.67 1.01
C HIS A 274 16.81 2.17 2.28
N ASP A 275 15.86 1.24 2.11
CA ASP A 275 14.92 0.83 3.14
C ASP A 275 15.55 0.49 4.49
N LEU A 276 16.66 -0.26 4.45
CA LEU A 276 17.37 -0.68 5.67
C LEU A 276 18.01 0.51 6.39
N VAL A 277 18.62 1.45 5.66
CA VAL A 277 19.19 2.66 6.28
C VAL A 277 18.07 3.50 6.87
N ARG A 278 16.99 3.71 6.10
CA ARG A 278 15.82 4.44 6.56
C ARG A 278 15.21 3.86 7.84
N SER A 279 15.02 2.55 7.91
CA SER A 279 14.42 1.91 9.09
C SER A 279 15.32 2.04 10.33
N LEU A 280 16.64 1.95 10.15
CA LEU A 280 17.62 2.13 11.22
C LEU A 280 17.68 3.59 11.69
N VAL A 281 17.71 4.56 10.76
CA VAL A 281 17.62 5.99 11.07
C VAL A 281 16.32 6.30 11.80
N ALA A 282 15.18 5.81 11.33
CA ALA A 282 13.88 6.01 11.97
C ALA A 282 13.85 5.43 13.40
N ARG A 283 14.43 4.24 13.60
CA ARG A 283 14.54 3.59 14.91
C ARG A 283 15.41 4.40 15.87
N SER A 284 16.59 4.83 15.42
CA SER A 284 17.52 5.65 16.20
C SER A 284 16.91 7.01 16.53
N TYR A 285 16.24 7.64 15.57
CA TYR A 285 15.56 8.92 15.75
C TYR A 285 14.42 8.83 16.76
N LYS A 286 13.54 7.83 16.63
CA LYS A 286 12.43 7.59 17.56
C LYS A 286 12.90 7.32 18.99
N ALA A 287 14.08 6.72 19.17
CA ALA A 287 14.66 6.46 20.48
C ALA A 287 15.33 7.70 21.09
N SER A 288 15.94 8.55 20.27
CA SER A 288 16.68 9.73 20.73
C SER A 288 15.79 10.97 20.93
N ASP A 289 14.82 11.20 20.04
CA ASP A 289 13.88 12.31 20.09
C ASP A 289 12.48 11.88 19.58
N PRO A 290 11.69 11.21 20.43
CA PRO A 290 10.36 10.70 20.05
C PRO A 290 9.36 11.81 19.71
N GLU A 291 9.53 13.02 20.26
CA GLU A 291 8.63 14.15 20.04
C GLU A 291 8.86 14.76 18.64
N ALA A 292 10.12 15.03 18.28
CA ALA A 292 10.44 15.53 16.95
C ALA A 292 10.12 14.50 15.85
N TYR A 293 10.37 13.21 16.12
CA TYR A 293 9.97 12.11 15.24
C TYR A 293 8.45 12.16 14.95
N ARG A 294 7.62 12.24 16.00
CA ARG A 294 6.17 12.35 15.87
C ARG A 294 5.77 13.61 15.11
N GLN A 295 6.38 14.76 15.42
CA GLN A 295 6.09 16.02 14.74
C GLN A 295 6.36 15.95 13.24
N HIS A 296 7.44 15.28 12.80
CA HIS A 296 7.69 15.08 11.37
C HIS A 296 6.67 14.14 10.72
N GLN A 297 6.23 13.08 11.39
CA GLN A 297 5.14 12.24 10.88
C GLN A 297 3.86 13.05 10.67
N GLN A 298 3.51 13.93 11.62
CA GLN A 298 2.35 14.81 11.51
C GLN A 298 2.51 15.84 10.37
N ASN A 299 3.69 16.44 10.22
CA ASN A 299 3.98 17.37 9.12
C ASN A 299 3.88 16.65 7.76
N CYS A 300 4.38 15.41 7.66
CA CYS A 300 4.25 14.57 6.49
C CYS A 300 2.78 14.30 6.15
N TRP A 301 1.99 13.92 7.14
CA TRP A 301 0.56 13.66 6.98
C TRP A 301 -0.19 14.91 6.46
N TRP A 302 0.08 16.09 7.04
CA TRP A 302 -0.50 17.36 6.57
C TRP A 302 -0.09 17.70 5.13
N TRP A 303 1.17 17.46 4.77
CA TRP A 303 1.64 17.67 3.40
C TRP A 303 0.95 16.72 2.43
N LEU A 304 0.86 15.44 2.77
CA LEU A 304 0.18 14.43 1.95
C LEU A 304 -1.28 14.82 1.71
N GLN A 305 -2.01 15.20 2.76
CA GLN A 305 -3.39 15.65 2.62
C GLN A 305 -3.51 16.82 1.63
N LYS A 306 -2.60 17.80 1.71
CA LYS A 306 -2.57 18.94 0.79
C LYS A 306 -2.17 18.56 -0.65
N ASP A 307 -1.33 17.55 -0.81
CA ASP A 307 -0.83 17.08 -2.11
C ASP A 307 -1.87 16.20 -2.84
N LEU A 308 -2.61 15.37 -2.10
CA LEU A 308 -3.73 14.56 -2.61
C LEU A 308 -4.76 15.42 -3.34
N ASP A 309 -4.95 16.65 -2.89
CA ASP A 309 -5.88 17.62 -3.47
C ASP A 309 -5.47 18.08 -4.87
N LYS A 310 -4.20 17.92 -5.24
CA LYS A 310 -3.62 18.34 -6.53
C LYS A 310 -3.24 17.17 -7.42
N ALA A 311 -3.17 15.96 -6.87
CA ALA A 311 -2.75 14.77 -7.61
C ALA A 311 -3.71 14.47 -8.75
N ALA A 312 -3.16 14.21 -9.95
CA ALA A 312 -3.94 13.69 -11.06
C ALA A 312 -4.33 12.22 -10.79
N SER A 313 -5.38 11.72 -11.47
CA SER A 313 -5.88 10.35 -11.29
C SER A 313 -4.82 9.26 -11.49
N HIS A 314 -3.80 9.50 -12.31
CA HIS A 314 -2.70 8.57 -12.56
C HIS A 314 -1.59 8.56 -11.49
N ASP A 315 -1.60 9.52 -10.56
CA ASP A 315 -0.65 9.60 -9.43
C ASP A 315 -1.28 9.08 -8.12
N LEU A 316 -2.55 8.69 -8.12
CA LEU A 316 -3.28 8.27 -6.92
C LEU A 316 -2.57 7.14 -6.19
N TRP A 317 -2.05 6.13 -6.90
CA TRP A 317 -1.28 5.06 -6.26
C TRP A 317 -0.07 5.56 -5.48
N ARG A 318 0.69 6.50 -6.04
CA ARG A 318 1.87 7.06 -5.36
C ARG A 318 1.47 7.70 -4.04
N HIS A 319 0.34 8.40 -4.05
CA HIS A 319 -0.24 9.00 -2.86
C HIS A 319 -0.72 7.95 -1.85
N THR A 320 -1.49 6.96 -2.31
CA THR A 320 -1.95 5.83 -1.49
C THR A 320 -0.78 5.13 -0.80
N ALA A 321 0.30 4.88 -1.53
CA ALA A 321 1.51 4.23 -1.00
C ALA A 321 2.22 5.10 0.06
N ASP A 322 2.24 6.42 -0.11
CA ASP A 322 2.79 7.35 0.88
C ASP A 322 1.96 7.37 2.18
N LEU A 323 0.61 7.33 2.07
CA LEU A 323 -0.29 7.22 3.23
C LEU A 323 -0.13 5.87 3.95
N LEU A 324 -0.08 4.76 3.21
CA LEU A 324 0.13 3.43 3.78
C LEU A 324 1.46 3.32 4.53
N TYR A 325 2.48 4.05 4.10
CA TYR A 325 3.77 4.09 4.78
C TYR A 325 3.70 4.75 6.16
N LEU A 326 2.93 5.83 6.29
CA LEU A 326 2.75 6.56 7.56
C LEU A 326 2.00 5.76 8.63
N VAL A 327 1.19 4.80 8.20
CA VAL A 327 0.48 3.89 9.10
C VAL A 327 1.50 2.91 9.70
N GLU A 328 1.89 3.14 10.95
CA GLU A 328 2.90 2.34 11.65
C GLU A 328 2.34 1.20 12.48
N ASN A 329 1.04 1.21 12.78
CA ASN A 329 0.45 0.27 13.71
C ASN A 329 0.65 -1.17 13.21
N PRO A 330 1.35 -2.03 13.97
CA PRO A 330 1.58 -3.41 13.59
C PRO A 330 0.30 -4.18 13.30
N ARG A 331 -0.84 -3.85 13.95
CA ARG A 331 -2.13 -4.49 13.69
C ARG A 331 -2.77 -4.02 12.39
N VAL A 332 -2.63 -2.73 12.05
CA VAL A 332 -3.01 -2.24 10.73
C VAL A 332 -2.07 -2.83 9.70
N ARG A 333 -0.76 -2.74 9.89
CA ARG A 333 0.22 -3.35 9.02
C ARG A 333 0.05 -4.86 8.92
N GLU A 334 -0.41 -5.60 9.91
CA GLU A 334 -0.67 -7.04 9.82
C GLU A 334 -2.00 -7.30 9.11
N ALA A 335 -3.03 -6.50 9.40
CA ALA A 335 -4.27 -6.48 8.62
C ALA A 335 -4.02 -6.06 7.16
N PHE A 336 -2.95 -5.31 6.86
CA PHE A 336 -2.54 -4.80 5.54
C PHE A 336 -1.44 -5.61 4.83
N PHE A 337 -0.54 -6.24 5.59
CA PHE A 337 0.73 -6.87 5.24
C PHE A 337 1.13 -7.90 6.33
N PRO A 338 0.46 -9.05 6.45
CA PRO A 338 0.77 -10.03 7.48
C PRO A 338 2.20 -10.56 7.31
N CYS A 339 2.97 -10.54 8.40
CA CYS A 339 4.34 -11.04 8.43
C CYS A 339 4.35 -12.56 8.67
N GLY A 340 5.07 -13.31 7.84
CA GLY A 340 5.42 -14.71 8.15
C GLY A 340 4.44 -15.80 7.69
N SER A 341 3.24 -15.46 7.20
CA SER A 341 2.38 -16.44 6.53
C SER A 341 2.74 -16.56 5.05
N GLN A 342 2.82 -17.79 4.50
CA GLN A 342 2.66 -18.00 3.06
C GLN A 342 1.40 -17.25 2.65
N ILE A 343 1.54 -16.19 1.84
CA ILE A 343 0.39 -15.44 1.37
C ILE A 343 -0.25 -16.34 0.32
N VAL A 344 -1.25 -17.10 0.75
CA VAL A 344 -2.07 -17.86 -0.18
C VAL A 344 -2.90 -16.83 -0.94
N ALA A 345 -2.74 -16.77 -2.26
CA ALA A 345 -3.49 -15.82 -3.08
C ALA A 345 -4.96 -16.25 -3.18
N VAL A 346 -5.86 -15.27 -3.30
CA VAL A 346 -7.24 -15.53 -3.69
C VAL A 346 -7.28 -15.58 -5.21
N GLU A 347 -7.72 -16.72 -5.74
CA GLU A 347 -7.83 -16.98 -7.17
C GLU A 347 -9.30 -16.93 -7.59
N PRO A 348 -9.64 -16.49 -8.82
CA PRO A 348 -11.00 -16.64 -9.34
C PRO A 348 -11.45 -18.11 -9.26
N ALA A 349 -12.69 -18.32 -8.82
CA ALA A 349 -13.27 -19.65 -8.80
C ALA A 349 -13.55 -20.13 -10.24
N LEU A 350 -13.20 -21.38 -10.51
CA LEU A 350 -13.42 -22.08 -11.76
C LEU A 350 -14.65 -22.98 -11.65
N PRO A 351 -15.29 -23.36 -12.77
CA PRO A 351 -16.44 -24.29 -12.73
C PRO A 351 -16.19 -25.59 -11.96
N LYS A 352 -14.95 -26.10 -11.99
CA LYS A 352 -14.53 -27.31 -11.26
C LYS A 352 -14.55 -27.16 -9.73
N ASP A 353 -14.59 -25.94 -9.20
CA ASP A 353 -14.57 -25.68 -7.75
C ASP A 353 -15.97 -25.71 -7.13
N TYR A 354 -17.01 -25.66 -7.96
CA TYR A 354 -18.40 -25.53 -7.55
C TYR A 354 -18.80 -26.53 -6.46
N ASP A 355 -18.58 -27.83 -6.68
CA ASP A 355 -19.00 -28.87 -5.74
C ASP A 355 -18.32 -28.74 -4.37
N ASN A 356 -17.03 -28.35 -4.37
CA ASN A 356 -16.27 -28.14 -3.14
C ASN A 356 -16.74 -26.90 -2.38
N ILE A 357 -17.04 -25.80 -3.09
CA ILE A 357 -17.60 -24.58 -2.49
C ILE A 357 -18.94 -24.90 -1.83
N MET A 358 -19.83 -25.59 -2.55
CA MET A 358 -21.16 -25.92 -2.03
C MET A 358 -21.11 -26.91 -0.87
N ALA A 359 -20.16 -27.85 -0.88
CA ALA A 359 -19.90 -28.73 0.26
C ALA A 359 -19.49 -27.94 1.51
N MET A 360 -18.56 -26.97 1.36
CA MET A 360 -18.13 -26.10 2.46
C MET A 360 -19.28 -25.28 3.05
N VAL A 361 -20.13 -24.68 2.20
CA VAL A 361 -21.29 -23.92 2.68
C VAL A 361 -22.25 -24.82 3.43
N ASN A 362 -22.56 -26.01 2.90
CA ASN A 362 -23.47 -26.93 3.56
C ASN A 362 -22.96 -27.40 4.93
N GLU A 363 -21.65 -27.65 5.04
CA GLU A 363 -21.01 -28.08 6.28
C GLU A 363 -21.01 -26.98 7.36
N HIS A 364 -20.73 -25.74 6.98
CA HIS A 364 -20.55 -24.63 7.93
C HIS A 364 -21.81 -23.80 8.19
N ASP A 365 -22.72 -23.71 7.22
CA ASP A 365 -23.87 -22.81 7.24
C ASP A 365 -25.21 -23.51 6.93
N GLY A 366 -25.21 -24.79 6.53
CA GLY A 366 -26.43 -25.58 6.33
C GLY A 366 -27.03 -25.55 4.90
N PRO A 367 -28.08 -26.35 4.67
CA PRO A 367 -28.64 -26.60 3.34
C PRO A 367 -29.35 -25.38 2.71
N GLN A 368 -30.05 -24.54 3.49
CA GLN A 368 -30.68 -23.34 2.92
C GLN A 368 -29.63 -22.29 2.54
N ALA A 369 -28.58 -22.13 3.35
CA ALA A 369 -27.46 -21.27 3.00
C ALA A 369 -26.77 -21.75 1.72
N LYS A 370 -26.59 -23.07 1.55
CA LYS A 370 -26.11 -23.65 0.29
C LYS A 370 -26.99 -23.26 -0.88
N ALA A 371 -28.31 -23.41 -0.79
CA ALA A 371 -29.22 -23.03 -1.88
C ALA A 371 -29.08 -21.55 -2.27
N ILE A 372 -28.97 -20.65 -1.29
CA ILE A 372 -28.76 -19.21 -1.53
C ILE A 372 -27.42 -18.96 -2.25
N ILE A 373 -26.34 -19.61 -1.82
CA ILE A 373 -25.03 -19.45 -2.47
C ILE A 373 -25.00 -20.08 -3.87
N GLN A 374 -25.78 -21.13 -4.13
CA GLN A 374 -25.96 -21.71 -5.47
C GLN A 374 -26.63 -20.72 -6.43
N ASP A 375 -27.69 -20.03 -5.98
CA ASP A 375 -28.35 -19.01 -6.77
C ASP A 375 -27.41 -17.84 -7.11
N LEU A 376 -26.57 -17.43 -6.14
CA LEU A 376 -25.55 -16.40 -6.37
C LEU A 376 -24.46 -16.86 -7.34
N TRP A 377 -24.04 -18.12 -7.27
CA TRP A 377 -23.09 -18.69 -8.23
C TRP A 377 -23.65 -18.66 -9.66
N ALA A 378 -24.92 -19.04 -9.83
CA ALA A 378 -25.59 -18.97 -11.13
C ALA A 378 -25.75 -17.53 -11.64
N LEU A 379 -25.98 -16.57 -10.74
CA LEU A 379 -26.17 -15.17 -11.07
C LEU A 379 -24.85 -14.47 -11.47
N CYS A 380 -23.79 -14.65 -10.69
CA CYS A 380 -22.52 -13.93 -10.87
C CYS A 380 -21.32 -14.80 -10.45
N PRO A 381 -20.91 -15.79 -11.27
CA PRO A 381 -19.83 -16.71 -10.93
C PRO A 381 -18.47 -16.00 -10.77
N SER A 382 -18.26 -14.88 -11.48
CA SER A 382 -17.05 -14.06 -11.38
C SER A 382 -16.87 -13.38 -10.01
N GLY A 383 -17.92 -13.34 -9.17
CA GLY A 383 -17.84 -12.83 -7.81
C GLY A 383 -17.22 -13.80 -6.81
N PHE A 384 -16.90 -15.04 -7.22
CA PHE A 384 -16.34 -16.06 -6.35
C PHE A 384 -14.82 -16.15 -6.48
N GLY A 385 -14.14 -16.12 -5.34
CA GLY A 385 -12.71 -16.36 -5.21
C GLY A 385 -12.44 -17.53 -4.27
N VAL A 386 -11.32 -18.20 -4.48
CA VAL A 386 -10.92 -19.39 -3.73
C VAL A 386 -9.45 -19.32 -3.32
N VAL A 387 -9.14 -20.01 -2.24
CA VAL A 387 -7.79 -20.14 -1.69
C VAL A 387 -7.39 -21.60 -1.83
N ARG A 388 -6.22 -21.88 -2.41
CA ARG A 388 -5.73 -23.25 -2.66
C ARG A 388 -4.42 -23.51 -1.94
N GLN A 389 -4.25 -24.73 -1.46
CA GLN A 389 -2.95 -25.29 -1.11
C GLN A 389 -2.48 -26.19 -2.27
N ASP A 390 -1.22 -26.00 -2.68
CA ASP A 390 -0.52 -26.80 -3.70
C ASP A 390 -1.27 -26.95 -5.03
N GLN A 391 -1.98 -25.89 -5.46
CA GLN A 391 -2.82 -25.81 -6.68
C GLN A 391 -3.94 -26.87 -6.82
N LYS A 392 -4.12 -27.75 -5.82
CA LYS A 392 -5.01 -28.92 -5.92
C LYS A 392 -6.13 -28.92 -4.88
N GLN A 393 -5.86 -28.47 -3.66
CA GLN A 393 -6.82 -28.56 -2.56
C GLN A 393 -7.39 -27.19 -2.19
N LEU A 394 -8.72 -27.05 -2.26
CA LEU A 394 -9.43 -25.86 -1.81
C LEU A 394 -9.38 -25.75 -0.28
N GLN A 395 -8.75 -24.69 0.21
CA GLN A 395 -8.64 -24.33 1.62
C GLN A 395 -9.70 -23.35 2.07
N GLY A 396 -10.35 -22.65 1.13
CA GLY A 396 -11.45 -21.76 1.42
C GLY A 396 -12.00 -21.09 0.18
N PHE A 397 -13.11 -20.38 0.35
CA PHE A 397 -13.69 -19.52 -0.68
C PHE A 397 -14.25 -18.24 -0.07
N ALA A 398 -14.38 -17.20 -0.90
CA ALA A 398 -15.15 -16.00 -0.60
C ALA A 398 -15.98 -15.58 -1.80
N CYS A 399 -17.10 -14.90 -1.57
CA CYS A 399 -17.89 -14.28 -2.61
C CYS A 399 -18.11 -12.79 -2.32
N VAL A 400 -17.70 -11.97 -3.28
CA VAL A 400 -17.75 -10.51 -3.23
C VAL A 400 -18.42 -10.00 -4.49
N PHE A 401 -19.41 -9.13 -4.34
CA PHE A 401 -20.20 -8.62 -5.45
C PHE A 401 -20.27 -7.10 -5.42
N GLU A 402 -20.33 -6.47 -6.58
CA GLU A 402 -20.85 -5.11 -6.66
C GLU A 402 -22.36 -5.12 -6.41
N ALA A 403 -22.87 -4.18 -5.62
CA ALA A 403 -24.29 -4.12 -5.27
C ALA A 403 -25.22 -4.10 -6.50
N SER A 404 -24.77 -3.54 -7.62
CA SER A 404 -25.49 -3.52 -8.90
C SER A 404 -25.64 -4.91 -9.53
N GLN A 405 -24.63 -5.78 -9.40
CA GLN A 405 -24.63 -7.14 -9.96
C GLN A 405 -25.64 -8.06 -9.27
N VAL A 406 -25.93 -7.80 -8.00
CA VAL A 406 -26.82 -8.61 -7.16
C VAL A 406 -28.10 -7.89 -6.75
N ALA A 407 -28.47 -6.81 -7.44
CA ALA A 407 -29.63 -5.98 -7.09
C ALA A 407 -30.98 -6.73 -7.13
N HIS A 408 -31.06 -7.82 -7.90
CA HIS A 408 -32.27 -8.62 -8.12
C HIS A 408 -32.25 -9.98 -7.41
N THR A 409 -31.29 -10.21 -6.52
CA THR A 409 -31.18 -11.49 -5.79
C THR A 409 -32.35 -11.72 -4.83
N GLN A 410 -32.66 -13.00 -4.58
CA GLN A 410 -33.60 -13.44 -3.53
C GLN A 410 -32.91 -13.70 -2.19
N ASP A 411 -31.58 -13.49 -2.10
CA ASP A 411 -30.83 -13.65 -0.86
C ASP A 411 -31.31 -12.65 0.21
N PRO A 412 -31.89 -13.12 1.34
CA PRO A 412 -32.46 -12.25 2.35
C PRO A 412 -31.41 -11.35 3.03
N VAL A 413 -30.16 -11.81 3.11
CA VAL A 413 -29.06 -11.01 3.69
C VAL A 413 -28.71 -9.85 2.76
N ILE A 414 -28.55 -10.12 1.46
CA ILE A 414 -28.27 -9.05 0.49
C ILE A 414 -29.48 -8.11 0.38
N GLN A 415 -30.72 -8.61 0.40
CA GLN A 415 -31.91 -7.77 0.42
C GLN A 415 -31.93 -6.80 1.61
N SER A 416 -31.50 -7.24 2.79
CA SER A 416 -31.37 -6.35 3.96
C SER A 416 -30.31 -5.25 3.73
N ILE A 417 -29.19 -5.57 3.09
CA ILE A 417 -28.14 -4.60 2.73
C ILE A 417 -28.66 -3.61 1.67
N LEU A 418 -29.40 -4.09 0.66
CA LEU A 418 -30.03 -3.24 -0.35
C LEU A 418 -31.09 -2.31 0.27
N ALA A 419 -31.84 -2.78 1.27
CA ALA A 419 -32.75 -1.93 2.05
C ALA A 419 -31.98 -0.86 2.86
N HIS A 420 -30.85 -1.24 3.48
CA HIS A 420 -29.97 -0.29 4.14
C HIS A 420 -29.38 0.74 3.16
N LEU A 421 -29.00 0.34 1.94
CA LEU A 421 -28.56 1.26 0.90
C LEU A 421 -29.68 2.21 0.44
N LYS A 422 -30.95 1.79 0.44
CA LYS A 422 -32.08 2.69 0.18
C LYS A 422 -32.27 3.72 1.30
N ALA A 423 -32.09 3.30 2.56
CA ALA A 423 -32.18 4.20 3.72
C ALA A 423 -30.98 5.16 3.83
N TYR A 424 -29.80 4.69 3.43
CA TYR A 424 -28.54 5.43 3.47
C TYR A 424 -27.86 5.42 2.10
N PRO A 425 -28.42 6.16 1.12
CA PRO A 425 -28.00 6.11 -0.27
C PRO A 425 -26.56 6.60 -0.47
N VAL A 426 -25.92 6.01 -1.47
CA VAL A 426 -24.62 6.45 -1.96
C VAL A 426 -24.82 7.32 -3.21
N PRO A 427 -23.98 8.35 -3.44
CA PRO A 427 -24.00 9.14 -4.68
C PRO A 427 -23.90 8.27 -5.95
N GLN A 428 -24.54 8.73 -7.03
CA GLN A 428 -24.48 8.07 -8.33
C GLN A 428 -23.02 7.99 -8.85
N GLY A 429 -22.66 6.84 -9.43
CA GLY A 429 -21.30 6.58 -9.94
C GLY A 429 -20.31 6.11 -8.88
N GLN A 430 -20.74 5.91 -7.63
CA GLN A 430 -19.92 5.32 -6.58
C GLN A 430 -20.15 3.82 -6.43
N THR A 431 -19.07 3.09 -6.16
CA THR A 431 -19.07 1.62 -6.05
C THR A 431 -19.38 1.20 -4.63
N VAL A 432 -20.25 0.19 -4.50
CA VAL A 432 -20.53 -0.50 -3.24
C VAL A 432 -20.24 -1.98 -3.42
N LEU A 433 -19.39 -2.53 -2.56
CA LEU A 433 -19.08 -3.96 -2.55
C LEU A 433 -19.78 -4.67 -1.39
N ILE A 434 -20.16 -5.93 -1.62
CA ILE A 434 -20.81 -6.80 -0.65
C ILE A 434 -20.00 -8.10 -0.58
N THR A 435 -19.21 -8.26 0.49
CA THR A 435 -18.59 -9.54 0.86
C THR A 435 -19.65 -10.38 1.55
N ARG A 436 -20.33 -11.22 0.77
CA ARG A 436 -21.51 -11.97 1.22
C ARG A 436 -21.13 -13.18 2.07
N ARG A 437 -20.05 -13.88 1.73
CA ARG A 437 -19.56 -15.01 2.50
C ARG A 437 -18.08 -15.27 2.24
N TRP A 438 -17.43 -15.87 3.23
CA TRP A 438 -16.01 -16.18 3.24
C TRP A 438 -15.77 -17.27 4.29
N LEU A 439 -15.30 -18.44 3.84
CA LEU A 439 -15.16 -19.64 4.66
C LEU A 439 -13.84 -20.32 4.35
N SER A 440 -13.11 -20.72 5.38
CA SER A 440 -12.07 -21.74 5.31
C SER A 440 -12.68 -23.12 5.49
N ARG A 441 -12.06 -24.12 4.85
CA ARG A 441 -12.51 -25.52 4.85
C ARG A 441 -12.68 -26.05 6.28
N LYS A 442 -11.70 -25.77 7.16
CA LYS A 442 -11.66 -26.32 8.53
C LYS A 442 -12.23 -25.37 9.57
N GLU A 443 -11.77 -24.11 9.60
CA GLU A 443 -12.15 -23.15 10.65
C GLU A 443 -13.44 -22.36 10.34
N GLY A 444 -14.07 -22.62 9.19
CA GLY A 444 -15.24 -21.88 8.74
C GLY A 444 -14.93 -20.39 8.61
N GLU A 445 -15.65 -19.55 9.36
CA GLU A 445 -15.43 -18.11 9.34
C GLU A 445 -14.42 -17.62 10.40
N LEU A 446 -13.82 -18.48 11.21
CA LEU A 446 -12.87 -18.07 12.25
C LEU A 446 -11.49 -17.73 11.65
N PRO A 447 -10.67 -16.90 12.34
CA PRO A 447 -9.35 -16.51 11.84
C PRO A 447 -8.48 -17.71 11.43
N SER A 448 -8.04 -17.69 10.17
CA SER A 448 -7.20 -18.72 9.56
C SER A 448 -6.34 -18.12 8.44
N ALA A 449 -5.41 -18.90 7.87
CA ALA A 449 -4.61 -18.45 6.73
C ALA A 449 -5.47 -18.02 5.53
N ALA A 450 -6.58 -18.73 5.27
CA ALA A 450 -7.52 -18.37 4.22
C ALA A 450 -8.26 -17.05 4.53
N GLN A 451 -8.64 -16.81 5.79
CA GLN A 451 -9.24 -15.52 6.15
C GLN A 451 -8.24 -14.36 6.03
N GLY A 452 -6.97 -14.59 6.38
CA GLY A 452 -5.89 -13.64 6.12
C GLY A 452 -5.76 -13.31 4.62
N ALA A 453 -5.87 -14.32 3.76
CA ALA A 453 -5.87 -14.15 2.30
C ALA A 453 -7.07 -13.31 1.80
N PHE A 454 -8.29 -13.57 2.30
CA PHE A 454 -9.47 -12.78 1.89
C PHE A 454 -9.40 -11.33 2.36
N TRP A 455 -8.88 -11.08 3.57
CA TRP A 455 -8.60 -9.71 4.04
C TRP A 455 -7.57 -9.00 3.15
N LEU A 456 -6.56 -9.72 2.66
CA LEU A 456 -5.60 -9.20 1.70
C LEU A 456 -6.24 -8.90 0.34
N ASP A 457 -7.04 -9.81 -0.21
CA ASP A 457 -7.69 -9.61 -1.51
C ASP A 457 -8.72 -8.48 -1.49
N CYS A 458 -9.40 -8.24 -0.36
CA CYS A 458 -10.23 -7.05 -0.17
C CYS A 458 -9.46 -5.75 -0.48
N LYS A 459 -8.15 -5.70 -0.25
CA LYS A 459 -7.31 -4.54 -0.59
C LYS A 459 -7.14 -4.40 -2.09
N ARG A 460 -6.90 -5.50 -2.80
CA ARG A 460 -6.82 -5.48 -4.27
C ARG A 460 -8.13 -4.92 -4.84
N LEU A 461 -9.27 -5.32 -4.27
CA LEU A 461 -10.59 -4.77 -4.63
C LEU A 461 -10.71 -3.29 -4.29
N TYR A 462 -10.31 -2.84 -3.09
CA TYR A 462 -10.30 -1.42 -2.74
C TYR A 462 -9.50 -0.59 -3.75
N MET A 463 -8.31 -1.07 -4.12
CA MET A 463 -7.45 -0.39 -5.09
C MET A 463 -8.07 -0.38 -6.49
N ALA A 464 -8.62 -1.50 -6.95
CA ALA A 464 -9.24 -1.62 -8.27
C ALA A 464 -10.45 -0.67 -8.45
N PHE A 465 -11.19 -0.38 -7.39
CA PHE A 465 -12.37 0.50 -7.44
C PHE A 465 -12.10 1.94 -7.00
N LYS A 466 -10.86 2.34 -6.72
CA LYS A 466 -10.56 3.77 -6.49
C LYS A 466 -10.67 4.56 -7.81
N PRO A 467 -11.12 5.82 -7.79
CA PRO A 467 -11.60 6.60 -6.65
C PRO A 467 -13.13 6.47 -6.42
N SER A 468 -13.82 5.53 -7.08
CA SER A 468 -15.28 5.40 -6.97
C SER A 468 -15.75 4.61 -5.75
N MET A 469 -14.86 3.85 -5.11
CA MET A 469 -15.17 3.02 -3.95
C MET A 469 -15.74 3.86 -2.81
N ARG A 470 -16.94 3.52 -2.35
CA ARG A 470 -17.65 4.27 -1.30
C ARG A 470 -17.92 3.45 -0.04
N ARG A 471 -18.39 2.22 -0.22
CA ARG A 471 -18.79 1.39 0.92
C ARG A 471 -18.50 -0.07 0.63
N ILE A 472 -18.00 -0.79 1.62
CA ILE A 472 -17.97 -2.24 1.62
C ILE A 472 -18.80 -2.77 2.78
N TYR A 473 -19.60 -3.80 2.52
CA TYR A 473 -20.28 -4.60 3.53
C TYR A 473 -19.55 -5.92 3.70
N LEU A 474 -19.37 -6.34 4.94
CA LEU A 474 -18.81 -7.62 5.34
C LEU A 474 -19.85 -8.39 6.16
N VAL A 475 -20.26 -9.55 5.65
CA VAL A 475 -21.25 -10.42 6.28
C VAL A 475 -20.56 -11.52 7.08
N ILE A 476 -20.92 -11.64 8.35
CA ILE A 476 -20.24 -12.49 9.36
C ILE A 476 -21.26 -13.03 10.37
N LYS A 477 -21.04 -14.24 10.90
CA LYS A 477 -21.89 -14.79 11.99
C LYS A 477 -21.37 -14.38 13.37
N GLN A 478 -20.06 -14.25 13.53
CA GLN A 478 -19.38 -13.98 14.80
C GLN A 478 -18.55 -12.69 14.75
N PRO A 479 -19.17 -11.49 14.86
CA PRO A 479 -18.45 -10.21 14.85
C PRO A 479 -17.34 -10.10 15.88
N GLN A 480 -17.50 -10.74 17.04
CA GLN A 480 -16.54 -10.70 18.14
C GLN A 480 -15.17 -11.25 17.75
N ALA A 481 -15.11 -12.26 16.86
CA ALA A 481 -13.85 -12.84 16.38
C ALA A 481 -12.99 -11.85 15.58
N TYR A 482 -13.59 -10.77 15.08
CA TYR A 482 -12.95 -9.76 14.22
C TYR A 482 -13.01 -8.35 14.80
N GLN A 483 -13.48 -8.19 16.04
CA GLN A 483 -13.76 -6.88 16.63
C GLN A 483 -12.56 -5.94 16.59
N GLU A 484 -11.36 -6.42 16.90
CA GLU A 484 -10.14 -5.60 16.90
C GLU A 484 -9.84 -5.05 15.49
N VAL A 485 -9.85 -5.91 14.48
CA VAL A 485 -9.56 -5.52 13.08
C VAL A 485 -10.67 -4.59 12.56
N MET A 486 -11.92 -4.87 12.89
CA MET A 486 -13.06 -4.05 12.48
C MET A 486 -13.02 -2.65 13.08
N GLN A 487 -12.71 -2.54 14.38
CA GLN A 487 -12.58 -1.26 15.06
C GLN A 487 -11.47 -0.41 14.42
N VAL A 488 -10.33 -1.05 14.15
CA VAL A 488 -9.17 -0.40 13.54
C VAL A 488 -9.48 0.07 12.12
N LEU A 489 -10.10 -0.78 11.29
CA LEU A 489 -10.44 -0.45 9.90
C LEU A 489 -11.67 0.47 9.79
N GLY A 490 -12.42 0.68 10.88
CA GLY A 490 -13.59 1.56 10.92
C GLY A 490 -14.90 0.89 10.45
N PHE A 491 -14.98 -0.44 10.48
CA PHE A 491 -16.23 -1.16 10.26
C PHE A 491 -17.20 -0.94 11.42
N LYS A 492 -18.46 -0.67 11.10
CA LYS A 492 -19.56 -0.50 12.06
C LYS A 492 -20.72 -1.41 11.68
N ALA A 493 -21.52 -1.83 12.65
CA ALA A 493 -22.74 -2.59 12.36
C ALA A 493 -23.68 -1.74 11.49
N ALA A 494 -24.16 -2.29 10.38
CA ALA A 494 -25.21 -1.67 9.59
C ALA A 494 -26.56 -1.85 10.31
N ALA A 495 -27.33 -0.77 10.41
CA ALA A 495 -28.58 -0.80 11.18
C ALA A 495 -29.63 -1.65 10.45
N ASN A 496 -30.37 -2.47 11.20
CA ASN A 496 -31.47 -3.29 10.69
C ASN A 496 -31.10 -4.27 9.55
N THR A 497 -29.85 -4.75 9.54
CA THR A 497 -29.35 -5.74 8.56
C THR A 497 -29.00 -7.09 9.18
N TYR A 498 -29.46 -7.34 10.41
CA TYR A 498 -29.36 -8.67 11.01
C TYR A 498 -30.43 -9.57 10.39
N VAL A 499 -30.02 -10.72 9.90
CA VAL A 499 -30.91 -11.69 9.24
C VAL A 499 -30.59 -13.09 9.75
N GLU A 500 -31.61 -13.84 10.12
CA GLU A 500 -31.48 -15.27 10.44
C GLU A 500 -31.87 -16.14 9.24
N VAL A 501 -31.05 -17.14 8.93
CA VAL A 501 -31.33 -18.19 7.95
C VAL A 501 -31.12 -19.54 8.65
N GLU A 502 -32.14 -20.39 8.73
CA GLU A 502 -32.13 -21.66 9.50
C GLU A 502 -31.59 -21.52 10.95
N GLY A 503 -31.97 -20.46 11.65
CA GLY A 503 -31.49 -20.20 13.02
C GLY A 503 -30.02 -19.75 13.10
N THR A 504 -29.37 -19.54 11.95
CA THR A 504 -28.03 -18.95 11.85
C THR A 504 -28.14 -17.45 11.62
N GLY A 505 -27.67 -16.65 12.59
CA GLY A 505 -27.66 -15.20 12.50
C GLY A 505 -26.50 -14.65 11.67
N TYR A 506 -26.81 -13.75 10.74
CA TYR A 506 -25.85 -13.02 9.92
C TYR A 506 -25.86 -11.54 10.30
N HIS A 507 -24.69 -11.02 10.67
CA HIS A 507 -24.45 -9.61 10.93
C HIS A 507 -23.78 -8.97 9.71
N CYS A 508 -24.23 -7.77 9.35
CA CYS A 508 -23.59 -6.99 8.30
C CYS A 508 -22.80 -5.83 8.93
N MET A 509 -21.50 -5.82 8.69
CA MET A 509 -20.60 -4.74 9.09
C MET A 509 -20.30 -3.88 7.87
N ALA A 510 -20.46 -2.57 7.96
CA ALA A 510 -20.18 -1.63 6.88
C ALA A 510 -18.96 -0.78 7.20
N ASN A 511 -18.06 -0.63 6.24
CA ASN A 511 -17.07 0.43 6.22
C ASN A 511 -17.48 1.45 5.15
N ASP A 512 -17.87 2.65 5.58
CA ASP A 512 -18.16 3.77 4.70
C ASP A 512 -16.90 4.66 4.60
N MET A 513 -16.26 4.59 3.44
CA MET A 513 -15.00 5.29 3.16
C MET A 513 -15.20 6.79 2.88
N GLY A 514 -16.46 7.24 2.76
CA GLY A 514 -16.75 8.64 2.48
C GLY A 514 -16.45 9.04 1.03
N PRO A 515 -16.58 10.34 0.72
CA PRO A 515 -16.38 10.85 -0.65
C PRO A 515 -14.90 10.91 -1.08
N GLY A 516 -13.97 10.77 -0.13
CA GLY A 516 -12.54 10.66 -0.43
C GLY A 516 -12.11 9.26 -0.84
N SER A 517 -13.04 8.30 -0.88
CA SER A 517 -12.76 6.90 -1.20
C SER A 517 -11.64 6.33 -0.32
N VAL A 518 -10.89 5.35 -0.84
CA VAL A 518 -9.81 4.67 -0.14
C VAL A 518 -8.77 5.65 0.40
N ASP A 519 -8.37 6.66 -0.37
CA ASP A 519 -7.34 7.62 0.06
C ASP A 519 -7.82 8.51 1.21
N GLY A 520 -9.07 8.98 1.17
CA GLY A 520 -9.66 9.74 2.27
C GLY A 520 -9.82 8.90 3.54
N TRP A 521 -10.20 7.63 3.38
CA TRP A 521 -10.28 6.68 4.49
C TRP A 521 -8.91 6.41 5.12
N LEU A 522 -7.88 6.13 4.30
CA LEU A 522 -6.49 5.94 4.75
C LEU A 522 -5.94 7.19 5.43
N THR A 523 -6.25 8.38 4.90
CA THR A 523 -5.90 9.66 5.51
C THR A 523 -6.45 9.74 6.92
N GLY A 524 -7.74 9.41 7.11
CA GLY A 524 -8.37 9.39 8.43
C GLY A 524 -7.82 8.30 9.37
N LEU A 525 -7.38 7.16 8.83
CA LEU A 525 -6.72 6.12 9.60
C LEU A 525 -5.35 6.57 10.12
N ALA A 526 -4.47 7.04 9.23
CA ALA A 526 -3.17 7.59 9.58
C ALA A 526 -3.30 8.74 10.59
N GLN A 527 -4.33 9.58 10.45
CA GLN A 527 -4.60 10.66 11.38
C GLN A 527 -4.79 10.19 12.82
N ARG A 528 -5.67 9.20 13.01
CA ARG A 528 -5.97 8.65 14.34
C ARG A 528 -4.74 8.00 14.97
N GLU A 529 -3.92 7.33 14.17
CA GLU A 529 -2.68 6.71 14.66
C GLU A 529 -1.62 7.72 15.07
N LEU A 530 -1.47 8.79 14.30
CA LEU A 530 -0.47 9.83 14.56
C LEU A 530 -0.89 10.81 15.66
N GLY A 531 -2.08 10.63 16.25
CA GLY A 531 -2.64 11.52 17.26
C GLY A 531 -2.76 12.96 16.76
N VAL A 532 -3.00 13.14 15.46
CA VAL A 532 -3.19 14.48 14.89
C VAL A 532 -4.57 14.96 15.29
N GLU A 533 -4.63 15.80 16.33
CA GLU A 533 -5.87 16.40 16.80
C GLU A 533 -6.55 17.17 15.66
N GLN A 534 -7.81 16.82 15.40
CA GLN A 534 -8.65 17.61 14.53
C GLN A 534 -9.12 18.83 15.31
N ARG A 535 -8.69 20.01 14.86
CA ARG A 535 -9.28 21.29 15.28
C ARG A 535 -10.82 21.30 15.16
N PHE A 536 -11.36 20.51 14.23
CA PHE A 536 -12.79 20.38 13.96
C PHE A 536 -13.15 18.91 13.71
N SER A 537 -14.03 18.31 14.51
CA SER A 537 -14.47 16.92 14.33
C SER A 537 -15.99 16.75 14.46
N LEU A 538 -16.63 15.97 13.59
CA LEU A 538 -18.07 15.73 13.66
C LEU A 538 -18.42 14.51 14.49
N GLN A 539 -19.36 14.70 15.41
CA GLN A 539 -20.00 13.64 16.15
C GLN A 539 -21.29 13.24 15.42
N THR A 540 -21.21 12.19 14.60
CA THR A 540 -22.32 11.79 13.70
C THR A 540 -23.58 11.36 14.46
N GLU A 541 -23.43 10.71 15.60
CA GLU A 541 -24.56 10.20 16.40
C GLU A 541 -25.33 11.33 17.08
N SER A 542 -24.61 12.32 17.65
CA SER A 542 -25.22 13.48 18.32
C SER A 542 -25.49 14.67 17.40
N ARG A 543 -25.04 14.60 16.13
CA ARG A 543 -25.06 15.71 15.15
C ARG A 543 -24.38 16.99 15.66
N GLN A 544 -23.28 16.83 16.38
CA GLN A 544 -22.51 17.93 16.95
C GLN A 544 -21.17 18.11 16.22
N LEU A 545 -20.59 19.29 16.34
CA LEU A 545 -19.24 19.60 15.88
C LEU A 545 -18.36 19.93 17.08
N LEU A 546 -17.32 19.14 17.32
CA LEU A 546 -16.25 19.41 18.28
C LEU A 546 -15.27 20.41 17.67
N VAL A 547 -14.98 21.49 18.39
CA VAL A 547 -14.01 22.53 18.00
C VAL A 547 -13.13 22.87 19.18
N ASP A 548 -11.82 22.61 19.10
CA ASP A 548 -10.85 22.88 20.19
C ASP A 548 -11.42 22.45 21.58
N ASP A 549 -11.94 21.21 21.66
CA ASP A 549 -12.62 20.56 22.79
C ASP A 549 -14.03 21.02 23.18
N GLN A 550 -14.63 21.97 22.44
CA GLN A 550 -16.00 22.42 22.66
C GLN A 550 -16.99 21.76 21.69
N LEU A 551 -18.05 21.13 22.20
CA LEU A 551 -19.15 20.60 21.38
C LEU A 551 -20.13 21.71 20.99
N LEU A 552 -20.42 21.81 19.70
CA LEU A 552 -21.38 22.73 19.10
C LEU A 552 -22.56 21.95 18.53
N ASP A 553 -23.78 22.25 18.98
CA ASP A 553 -25.00 21.70 18.39
C ASP A 553 -25.24 22.25 16.99
N LEU A 554 -25.36 21.38 16.00
CA LEU A 554 -25.64 21.77 14.62
C LEU A 554 -27.08 21.40 14.23
N THR A 555 -27.71 22.28 13.45
CA THR A 555 -28.94 21.91 12.73
C THR A 555 -28.62 20.88 11.64
N PRO A 556 -29.60 20.11 11.11
CA PRO A 556 -29.34 19.12 10.06
C PRO A 556 -28.61 19.67 8.83
N LEU A 557 -28.93 20.90 8.41
CA LEU A 557 -28.29 21.55 7.27
C LEU A 557 -26.89 22.05 7.61
N GLU A 558 -26.68 22.62 8.79
CA GLU A 558 -25.34 23.02 9.26
C GLU A 558 -24.44 21.80 9.41
N PHE A 559 -24.98 20.69 9.94
CA PHE A 559 -24.27 19.43 10.05
C PHE A 559 -23.90 18.90 8.67
N GLY A 560 -24.83 18.89 7.71
CA GLY A 560 -24.53 18.45 6.34
C GLY A 560 -23.49 19.33 5.65
N VAL A 561 -23.54 20.66 5.83
CA VAL A 561 -22.54 21.59 5.29
C VAL A 561 -21.19 21.37 5.96
N ALA A 562 -21.15 21.31 7.30
CA ALA A 562 -19.92 21.02 8.05
C ALA A 562 -19.34 19.67 7.61
N GLN A 563 -20.17 18.64 7.41
CA GLN A 563 -19.76 17.33 6.92
C GLN A 563 -19.17 17.41 5.51
N CYS A 564 -19.79 18.18 4.62
CA CYS A 564 -19.25 18.37 3.27
C CYS A 564 -17.91 19.08 3.25
N LEU A 565 -17.72 20.08 4.13
CA LEU A 565 -16.49 20.85 4.29
C LEU A 565 -15.39 20.04 4.99
N LEU A 566 -15.73 19.30 6.06
CA LEU A 566 -14.79 18.46 6.83
C LEU A 566 -14.39 17.19 6.10
N ALA A 567 -15.26 16.67 5.24
CA ALA A 567 -14.87 15.60 4.31
C ALA A 567 -13.92 16.10 3.21
N ARG A 568 -13.70 17.42 3.10
CA ARG A 568 -12.86 18.07 2.08
C ARG A 568 -12.05 19.22 2.69
N PRO A 569 -11.25 18.95 3.73
CA PRO A 569 -10.48 19.97 4.44
C PRO A 569 -9.51 20.65 3.48
N GLY A 570 -9.42 21.97 3.52
CA GLY A 570 -8.57 22.75 2.61
C GLY A 570 -9.10 22.88 1.17
N ARG A 571 -10.20 22.20 0.79
CA ARG A 571 -10.79 22.29 -0.56
C ARG A 571 -11.98 23.23 -0.61
N THR A 572 -12.15 23.87 -1.76
CA THR A 572 -13.38 24.63 -2.06
C THR A 572 -14.49 23.67 -2.44
N VAL A 573 -15.53 23.59 -1.63
CA VAL A 573 -16.78 22.92 -1.96
C VAL A 573 -17.70 23.91 -2.65
N SER A 574 -18.05 23.63 -3.90
CA SER A 574 -18.91 24.52 -4.69
C SER A 574 -20.30 24.62 -4.08
N ARG A 575 -20.99 25.74 -4.29
CA ARG A 575 -22.37 25.90 -3.81
C ARG A 575 -23.31 24.86 -4.43
N ALA A 576 -23.11 24.52 -5.70
CA ALA A 576 -23.86 23.47 -6.38
C ALA A 576 -23.64 22.09 -5.72
N HIS A 577 -22.40 21.77 -5.35
CA HIS A 577 -22.08 20.53 -4.65
C HIS A 577 -22.68 20.48 -3.25
N LEU A 578 -22.60 21.59 -2.49
CA LEU A 578 -23.24 21.69 -1.17
C LEU A 578 -24.76 21.52 -1.28
N LEU A 579 -25.41 22.15 -2.26
CA LEU A 579 -26.83 21.96 -2.55
C LEU A 579 -27.14 20.49 -2.84
N GLN A 580 -26.40 19.87 -3.75
CA GLN A 580 -26.66 18.49 -4.16
C GLN A 580 -26.49 17.49 -3.00
N GLN A 581 -25.41 17.64 -2.22
CA GLN A 581 -25.08 16.68 -1.17
C GLN A 581 -25.92 16.84 0.09
N VAL A 582 -26.24 18.08 0.48
CA VAL A 582 -26.91 18.35 1.77
C VAL A 582 -28.43 18.40 1.62
N TRP A 583 -28.93 18.84 0.46
CA TRP A 583 -30.38 18.95 0.20
C TRP A 583 -30.96 17.80 -0.64
N LEU A 584 -30.14 16.81 -1.06
CA LEU A 584 -30.53 15.53 -1.68
C LEU A 584 -31.69 15.60 -2.72
N THR A 585 -31.42 16.28 -3.84
CA THR A 585 -32.11 16.29 -5.17
C THR A 585 -33.37 17.17 -5.43
N GLN A 586 -33.42 17.67 -6.68
CA GLN A 586 -34.43 18.52 -7.37
C GLN A 586 -34.65 19.97 -6.91
N TYR A 587 -33.72 20.58 -6.17
CA TYR A 587 -33.87 21.99 -5.81
C TYR A 587 -33.53 22.92 -7.01
N GLN A 588 -34.54 23.64 -7.55
CA GLN A 588 -34.39 24.69 -8.57
C GLN A 588 -34.03 26.08 -7.98
N GLY A 589 -33.76 26.17 -6.67
CA GLY A 589 -33.44 27.45 -6.02
C GLY A 589 -31.96 27.82 -6.09
N GLY A 590 -31.70 29.13 -6.00
CA GLY A 590 -30.35 29.71 -6.10
C GLY A 590 -29.45 29.43 -4.88
N SER A 591 -28.18 29.78 -5.04
CA SER A 591 -27.09 29.48 -4.10
C SER A 591 -27.17 30.22 -2.74
N ASN A 592 -28.14 31.13 -2.59
CA ASN A 592 -28.40 31.94 -1.40
C ASN A 592 -28.71 31.11 -0.14
N VAL A 593 -29.31 29.92 -0.29
CA VAL A 593 -29.64 29.04 0.85
C VAL A 593 -28.35 28.48 1.48
N VAL A 594 -27.37 28.13 0.66
CA VAL A 594 -26.05 27.70 1.12
C VAL A 594 -25.38 28.81 1.92
N ASP A 595 -25.44 30.04 1.41
CA ASP A 595 -24.84 31.20 2.07
C ASP A 595 -25.47 31.47 3.44
N ALA A 596 -26.79 31.29 3.57
CA ALA A 596 -27.49 31.42 4.83
C ALA A 596 -27.02 30.37 5.86
N VAL A 597 -26.92 29.10 5.47
CA VAL A 597 -26.45 28.01 6.36
C VAL A 597 -24.99 28.20 6.74
N VAL A 598 -24.12 28.59 5.80
CA VAL A 598 -22.71 28.85 6.12
C VAL A 598 -22.56 30.05 7.06
N ARG A 599 -23.41 31.07 6.91
CA ARG A 599 -23.45 32.21 7.83
C ARG A 599 -23.84 31.78 9.24
N THR A 600 -24.86 30.92 9.41
CA THR A 600 -25.25 30.44 10.75
C THR A 600 -24.19 29.51 11.34
N LEU A 601 -23.58 28.65 10.52
CA LEU A 601 -22.46 27.80 10.94
C LEU A 601 -21.26 28.63 11.41
N ARG A 602 -20.83 29.66 10.66
CA ARG A 602 -19.77 30.59 11.09
C ARG A 602 -20.10 31.29 12.41
N LYS A 603 -21.36 31.67 12.61
CA LYS A 603 -21.79 32.28 13.88
C LYS A 603 -21.61 31.31 15.05
N LYS A 604 -21.91 30.02 14.86
CA LYS A 604 -21.69 28.98 15.88
C LYS A 604 -20.21 28.69 16.13
N LEU A 605 -19.37 28.80 15.11
CA LEU A 605 -17.91 28.62 15.22
C LEU A 605 -17.20 29.74 16.00
N GLY A 606 -17.84 30.90 16.20
CA GLY A 606 -17.29 31.98 17.03
C GLY A 606 -15.88 32.44 16.59
N PRO A 607 -14.86 32.37 17.46
CA PRO A 607 -13.47 32.72 17.12
C PRO A 607 -12.91 31.95 15.92
N HIS A 608 -13.47 30.78 15.61
CA HIS A 608 -13.07 29.92 14.52
C HIS A 608 -13.84 30.18 13.22
N ALA A 609 -14.68 31.22 13.15
CA ALA A 609 -15.47 31.53 11.95
C ALA A 609 -14.62 31.70 10.68
N SER A 610 -13.39 32.21 10.83
CA SER A 610 -12.41 32.39 9.75
C SER A 610 -11.87 31.08 9.19
N ALA A 611 -12.04 29.96 9.90
CA ALA A 611 -11.69 28.65 9.39
C ALA A 611 -12.52 28.31 8.15
N ILE A 612 -13.78 28.73 8.07
CA ILE A 612 -14.55 28.64 6.82
C ILE A 612 -14.26 29.88 5.99
N ALA A 613 -13.45 29.76 4.94
CA ALA A 613 -13.20 30.80 3.94
C ALA A 613 -14.25 30.79 2.83
N THR A 614 -14.67 31.98 2.39
CA THR A 614 -15.48 32.13 1.17
C THR A 614 -14.53 32.19 -0.02
N VAL A 615 -14.78 31.37 -1.03
CA VAL A 615 -14.09 31.44 -2.32
C VAL A 615 -15.05 32.07 -3.30
N THR A 616 -14.81 33.35 -3.59
CA THR A 616 -15.70 34.21 -4.39
C THR A 616 -16.05 33.56 -5.71
N GLY A 617 -17.33 33.56 -6.07
CA GLY A 617 -17.84 32.94 -7.29
C GLY A 617 -17.92 31.40 -7.28
N VAL A 618 -17.27 30.71 -6.32
CA VAL A 618 -17.15 29.24 -6.34
C VAL A 618 -17.91 28.59 -5.19
N GLY A 619 -17.58 28.93 -3.94
CA GLY A 619 -18.16 28.26 -2.77
C GLY A 619 -17.40 28.53 -1.48
N TYR A 620 -17.19 27.48 -0.69
CA TYR A 620 -16.65 27.58 0.66
C TYR A 620 -15.54 26.57 0.91
N ARG A 621 -14.57 26.93 1.73
CA ARG A 621 -13.41 26.10 2.07
C ARG A 621 -13.20 26.11 3.58
N LEU A 622 -12.91 24.96 4.18
CA LEU A 622 -12.51 24.89 5.59
C LEU A 622 -10.98 24.82 5.70
N HIS A 623 -10.37 25.64 6.56
CA HIS A 623 -8.96 25.61 6.91
C HIS A 623 -8.79 24.86 8.23
N VAL A 624 -8.02 23.76 8.22
CA VAL A 624 -7.89 22.84 9.36
C VAL A 624 -6.55 22.97 10.09
N MET A 625 -5.66 23.83 9.59
CA MET A 625 -4.39 24.11 10.24
C MET A 625 -4.57 25.16 11.36
N PRO A 626 -3.79 25.08 12.46
CA PRO A 626 -3.53 26.25 13.29
C PRO A 626 -2.76 27.29 12.45
N ALA A 627 -3.00 28.57 12.75
CA ALA A 627 -2.34 29.68 12.06
C ALA A 627 -0.83 29.69 12.32
#